data_AF-A0A964MAV0-F1
#
_entry.id   AF-A0A964MAV0-F1
#
_cell.length_a   1.000
_cell.length_b   1.000
_cell.length_c   1.000
_cell.angle_alpha   90.00
_cell.angle_beta   90.00
_cell.angle_gamma   90.00
#
_symmetry.space_group_name_H-M   'P 1'
#
loop_
_entity.id
_entity.type
_entity.pdbx_description
1 polymer ?
#
loop_
_entity_poly.entity_id
_entity_poly.type
_entity_poly.pdbx_seq_one_letter_code
_entity_poly.pdbx_strand_id
1 'polypeptide(L)'
;MTATAWSERCKTLAHSVIEACALAPVAAGPGALSKEVQKRLPEYSFRQVLCRGGWYRLGGVVDTNSQKIADNLEQWAEAALDECDGDIAAVLENHAGSGLKATRLHGRTHYLVAPAGSGAADFL
;
A
#
# COMPACT_ATOMS: atom_id res chain seq x y z
N MET A 1 -14.66 29.27 -2.20
CA MET A 1 -13.27 28.83 -2.01
C MET A 1 -12.68 28.55 -3.38
N THR A 2 -11.51 29.09 -3.72
CA THR A 2 -10.88 28.83 -5.03
C THR A 2 -10.20 27.46 -5.03
N ALA A 3 -9.98 26.88 -6.21
CA ALA A 3 -9.29 25.59 -6.36
C ALA A 3 -7.89 25.60 -5.73
N THR A 4 -7.16 26.70 -5.86
CA THR A 4 -5.83 26.88 -5.25
C THR A 4 -5.90 26.92 -3.72
N ALA A 5 -6.86 27.65 -3.14
CA ALA A 5 -7.05 27.69 -1.69
C ALA A 5 -7.47 26.32 -1.12
N TRP A 6 -8.23 25.54 -1.88
CA TRP A 6 -8.57 24.17 -1.52
C TRP A 6 -7.36 23.25 -1.53
N SER A 7 -6.54 23.30 -2.59
CA SER A 7 -5.30 22.52 -2.68
C SER A 7 -4.36 22.81 -1.51
N GLU A 8 -4.16 24.07 -1.14
CA GLU A 8 -3.34 24.42 0.03
C GLU A 8 -3.92 23.88 1.33
N ARG A 9 -5.25 23.99 1.52
CA ARG A 9 -5.92 23.39 2.68
C ARG A 9 -5.76 21.86 2.72
N CYS A 10 -5.84 21.17 1.59
CA CYS A 10 -5.62 19.71 1.55
C CYS A 10 -4.19 19.35 1.99
N LYS A 11 -3.18 20.15 1.62
CA LYS A 11 -1.80 19.93 2.05
C LYS A 11 -1.65 20.03 3.57
N THR A 12 -2.38 20.93 4.24
CA THR A 12 -2.30 21.04 5.71
C THR A 12 -2.86 19.81 6.43
N LEU A 13 -3.71 19.01 5.78
CA LEU A 13 -4.26 17.77 6.36
C LEU A 13 -3.27 16.61 6.31
N ALA A 14 -2.24 16.69 5.45
CA ALA A 14 -1.34 15.57 5.15
C ALA A 14 -0.65 15.04 6.41
N HIS A 15 -0.16 15.92 7.28
CA HIS A 15 0.55 15.54 8.50
C HIS A 15 -0.32 14.65 9.42
N SER A 16 -1.55 15.08 9.70
CA SER A 16 -2.50 14.32 10.53
C SER A 16 -2.86 12.96 9.93
N VAL A 17 -3.00 12.89 8.60
CA VAL A 17 -3.29 11.62 7.90
C VAL A 17 -2.08 10.68 7.96
N ILE A 18 -0.86 11.21 7.76
CA ILE A 18 0.38 10.43 7.85
C ILE A 18 0.53 9.83 9.25
N GLU A 19 0.33 10.62 10.30
CA GLU A 19 0.39 10.12 11.68
C GLU A 19 -0.66 9.04 11.96
N ALA A 20 -1.90 9.22 11.48
CA ALA A 20 -2.94 8.20 11.62
C ALA A 20 -2.54 6.89 10.95
N CYS A 21 -1.94 6.94 9.76
CA CYS A 21 -1.43 5.76 9.05
C CYS A 21 -0.26 5.10 9.79
N ALA A 22 0.61 5.86 10.45
CA ALA A 22 1.74 5.33 11.20
C ALA A 22 1.31 4.61 12.48
N LEU A 23 0.21 5.06 13.11
CA LEU A 23 -0.24 4.54 14.41
C LEU A 23 -1.36 3.51 14.31
N ALA A 24 -2.15 3.50 13.24
CA ALA A 24 -3.22 2.52 13.05
C ALA A 24 -2.64 1.13 12.75
N PRO A 25 -2.86 0.11 13.61
CA PRO A 25 -2.37 -1.22 13.34
C PRO A 25 -3.06 -1.80 12.11
N VAL A 26 -2.30 -2.30 11.13
CA VAL A 26 -2.85 -2.93 9.91
C VAL A 26 -3.82 -4.06 10.27
N ALA A 27 -3.49 -4.85 11.31
CA ALA A 27 -4.32 -5.96 11.78
C ALA A 27 -5.69 -5.51 12.35
N ALA A 28 -5.82 -4.26 12.80
CA ALA A 28 -7.07 -3.71 13.32
C ALA A 28 -8.03 -3.25 12.19
N GLY A 29 -7.57 -3.31 10.93
CA GLY A 29 -8.37 -3.05 9.75
C GLY A 29 -8.71 -1.57 9.51
N PRO A 30 -9.45 -1.28 8.43
CA PRO A 30 -9.71 0.10 7.97
C PRO A 30 -10.55 0.95 8.93
N GLY A 31 -11.37 0.30 9.78
CA GLY A 31 -12.15 1.00 10.79
C GLY A 31 -11.27 1.63 11.87
N ALA A 32 -10.16 0.99 12.23
CA ALA A 32 -9.19 1.57 13.16
C ALA A 32 -8.51 2.80 12.57
N LEU A 33 -8.07 2.72 11.30
CA LEU A 33 -7.51 3.87 10.59
C LEU A 33 -8.51 5.04 10.53
N SER A 34 -9.77 4.77 10.20
CA SER A 34 -10.82 5.79 10.14
C SER A 34 -11.00 6.51 11.49
N LYS A 35 -10.95 5.76 12.60
CA LYS A 35 -11.00 6.33 13.96
C LYS A 35 -9.76 7.17 14.27
N GLU A 36 -8.56 6.72 13.89
CA GLU A 36 -7.32 7.48 14.12
C GLU A 36 -7.26 8.78 13.32
N VAL A 37 -7.79 8.78 12.08
CA VAL A 37 -7.96 10.01 11.30
C VAL A 37 -8.99 10.93 11.96
N GLN A 38 -10.16 10.40 12.37
CA GLN A 38 -11.21 11.17 13.03
C GLN A 38 -10.76 11.85 14.33
N LYS A 39 -9.91 11.20 15.12
CA LYS A 39 -9.35 11.79 16.36
C LYS A 39 -8.49 13.02 16.09
N ARG A 40 -7.75 13.02 14.97
CA ARG A 40 -6.80 14.09 14.61
C ARG A 40 -7.46 15.21 13.82
N LEU A 41 -8.53 14.89 13.10
CA LEU A 41 -9.29 15.79 12.23
C LEU A 41 -10.76 15.77 12.66
N PRO A 42 -11.08 16.21 13.89
CA PRO A 42 -12.43 16.09 14.48
C PRO A 42 -13.50 16.87 13.71
N GLU A 43 -13.11 17.90 12.95
CA GLU A 43 -14.00 18.73 12.15
C GLU A 43 -14.49 18.03 10.86
N TYR A 44 -13.89 16.91 10.49
CA TYR A 44 -14.25 16.14 9.30
C TYR A 44 -14.85 14.79 9.70
N SER A 45 -16.07 14.50 9.24
CA SER A 45 -16.70 13.19 9.45
C SER A 45 -16.31 12.23 8.33
N PHE A 46 -15.26 11.44 8.55
CA PHE A 46 -14.78 10.48 7.54
C PHE A 46 -15.64 9.21 7.52
N ARG A 47 -16.04 8.78 6.32
CA ARG A 47 -16.70 7.49 6.08
C ARG A 47 -16.06 6.74 4.93
N GLN A 48 -16.01 5.42 5.03
CA GLN A 48 -15.60 4.57 3.91
C GLN A 48 -16.73 4.46 2.90
N VAL A 49 -16.43 4.76 1.64
CA VAL A 49 -17.40 4.68 0.52
C VAL A 49 -17.10 3.58 -0.46
N LEU A 50 -15.83 3.16 -0.56
CA LEU A 50 -15.41 2.12 -1.47
C LEU A 50 -14.22 1.35 -0.90
N CYS A 51 -14.17 0.07 -1.21
CA CYS A 51 -12.99 -0.75 -0.99
C CYS A 51 -12.71 -1.57 -2.25
N ARG A 52 -11.54 -1.35 -2.85
CA ARG A 52 -11.14 -2.00 -4.10
C ARG A 52 -9.92 -2.90 -3.86
N GLY A 53 -10.01 -4.15 -4.32
CA GLY A 53 -8.86 -5.05 -4.39
C GLY A 53 -7.98 -4.76 -5.61
N GLY A 54 -7.02 -5.64 -5.88
CA GLY A 54 -6.14 -5.54 -7.05
C GLY A 54 -4.88 -4.71 -6.83
N TRP A 55 -4.70 -4.14 -5.63
CA TRP A 55 -3.40 -3.64 -5.22
C TRP A 55 -2.50 -4.82 -4.84
N TYR A 56 -1.28 -4.81 -5.35
CA TYR A 56 -0.23 -5.72 -4.93
C TYR A 56 1.14 -5.04 -5.00
N ARG A 57 2.10 -5.58 -4.24
CA ARG A 57 3.53 -5.28 -4.36
C ARG A 57 4.29 -6.60 -4.40
N LEU A 58 5.36 -6.66 -5.19
CA LEU A 58 6.27 -7.80 -5.11
C LEU A 58 6.84 -7.92 -3.69
N GLY A 59 6.88 -9.16 -3.21
CA GLY A 59 7.49 -9.50 -1.93
C GLY A 59 8.95 -9.91 -2.17
N GLY A 60 9.36 -11.01 -1.53
CA GLY A 60 10.66 -11.62 -1.70
C GLY A 60 10.59 -13.07 -2.18
N VAL A 61 11.66 -13.81 -1.93
CA VAL A 61 11.81 -15.22 -2.29
C VAL A 61 11.87 -16.06 -1.02
N VAL A 62 11.17 -17.20 -1.02
CA VAL A 62 11.21 -18.18 0.06
C VAL A 62 11.56 -19.57 -0.48
N ASP A 63 12.13 -20.42 0.37
CA ASP A 63 12.42 -21.82 0.04
C ASP A 63 11.19 -22.74 0.20
N THR A 64 11.40 -24.04 0.03
CA THR A 64 10.37 -25.08 0.19
C THR A 64 9.79 -25.15 1.60
N ASN A 65 10.56 -24.74 2.61
CA ASN A 65 10.18 -24.69 4.02
C ASN A 65 9.61 -23.31 4.42
N SER A 66 9.37 -22.42 3.45
CA SER A 66 8.92 -21.03 3.65
C SER A 66 9.92 -20.16 4.44
N GLN A 67 11.19 -20.54 4.47
CA GLN A 67 12.26 -19.68 5.02
C GLN A 67 12.59 -18.58 4.01
N LYS A 68 12.81 -17.36 4.51
CA LYS A 68 13.09 -16.20 3.67
C LYS A 68 14.51 -16.29 3.10
N ILE A 69 14.62 -16.27 1.77
CA ILE A 69 15.88 -16.22 1.03
C ILE A 69 16.21 -14.77 0.65
N ALA A 70 15.22 -14.02 0.17
CA ALA A 70 15.33 -12.60 -0.13
C ALA A 70 14.04 -11.89 0.30
N ASP A 71 14.11 -10.60 0.62
CA ASP A 71 12.93 -9.77 0.96
C ASP A 71 12.43 -8.91 -0.21
N ASN A 72 13.24 -8.79 -1.27
CA ASN A 72 12.91 -8.09 -2.51
C ASN A 72 13.13 -9.01 -3.72
N LEU A 73 12.03 -9.37 -4.38
CA LEU A 73 12.03 -10.24 -5.55
C LEU A 73 12.69 -9.59 -6.77
N GLU A 74 12.55 -8.28 -6.95
CA GLU A 74 13.11 -7.55 -8.08
C GLU A 74 14.64 -7.56 -8.01
N GLN A 75 15.19 -7.16 -6.87
CA GLN A 75 16.65 -7.18 -6.65
C GLN A 75 17.22 -8.59 -6.71
N TRP A 76 16.50 -9.60 -6.20
CA TRP A 76 16.94 -10.99 -6.31
C TRP A 76 16.97 -11.45 -7.77
N ALA A 77 15.96 -11.11 -8.57
CA ALA A 77 15.89 -11.48 -9.98
C ALA A 77 16.97 -10.77 -10.81
N GLU A 78 17.23 -9.49 -10.53
CA GLU A 78 18.32 -8.73 -11.16
C GLU A 78 19.68 -9.36 -10.85
N ALA A 79 19.97 -9.67 -9.59
CA ALA A 79 21.22 -10.31 -9.20
C ALA A 79 21.40 -11.69 -9.84
N ALA A 80 20.36 -12.53 -9.86
CA ALA A 80 20.42 -13.84 -10.50
C ALA A 80 20.68 -13.72 -12.02
N LEU A 81 20.11 -12.70 -12.65
CA LEU A 81 20.29 -12.41 -14.06
C LEU A 81 21.72 -11.91 -14.36
N ASP A 82 22.25 -11.04 -13.51
CA ASP A 82 23.62 -10.53 -13.61
C ASP A 82 24.64 -11.68 -13.44
N GLU A 83 24.40 -12.63 -12.53
CA GLU A 83 25.22 -13.84 -12.37
C GLU A 83 25.25 -14.73 -13.61
N CYS A 84 24.24 -14.60 -14.48
CA CYS A 84 24.10 -15.35 -15.73
C CYS A 84 24.38 -14.48 -16.97
N ASP A 85 25.08 -13.34 -16.81
CA ASP A 85 25.41 -12.41 -17.90
C ASP A 85 24.18 -11.96 -18.73
N GLY A 86 23.01 -11.84 -18.10
CA GLY A 86 21.76 -11.48 -18.79
C GLY A 86 20.99 -12.64 -19.41
N ASP A 87 21.44 -13.89 -19.27
CA ASP A 87 20.79 -15.06 -19.82
C ASP A 87 19.67 -15.61 -18.90
N ILE A 88 18.43 -15.25 -19.22
CA ILE A 88 17.23 -15.73 -18.50
C ILE A 88 17.10 -17.26 -18.56
N ALA A 89 17.52 -17.92 -19.64
CA ALA A 89 17.42 -19.37 -19.74
C ALA A 89 18.37 -20.05 -18.76
N ALA A 90 19.60 -19.53 -18.63
CA ALA A 90 20.57 -20.00 -17.65
C ALA A 90 20.06 -19.80 -16.21
N VAL A 91 19.41 -18.66 -15.89
CA VAL A 91 18.77 -18.44 -14.58
C VAL A 91 17.72 -19.52 -14.29
N LEU A 92 16.85 -19.82 -15.26
CA LEU A 92 15.80 -20.82 -15.10
C LEU A 92 16.38 -22.23 -14.90
N GLU A 93 17.45 -22.58 -15.62
CA GLU A 93 18.12 -23.87 -15.49
C GLU A 93 18.86 -23.99 -14.14
N ASN A 94 19.58 -22.95 -13.72
CA ASN A 94 20.27 -22.90 -12.41
C ASN A 94 19.32 -23.06 -11.22
N HIS A 95 18.09 -22.58 -11.36
CA HIS A 95 17.07 -22.68 -10.31
C HIS A 95 16.01 -23.76 -10.56
N ALA A 96 16.17 -24.56 -11.61
CA ALA A 96 15.26 -25.66 -11.91
C ALA A 96 15.23 -26.66 -10.75
N GLY A 97 14.04 -26.98 -10.24
CA GLY A 97 13.87 -27.91 -9.12
C GLY A 97 14.30 -27.39 -7.74
N SER A 98 14.78 -26.13 -7.64
CA SER A 98 15.16 -25.51 -6.34
C SER A 98 13.99 -25.40 -5.35
N GLY A 99 12.76 -25.40 -5.85
CA GLY A 99 11.55 -25.24 -5.05
C GLY A 99 11.38 -23.84 -4.46
N LEU A 100 12.17 -22.86 -4.92
CA LEU A 100 12.01 -21.45 -4.57
C LEU A 100 10.64 -20.94 -5.00
N LYS A 101 10.06 -20.06 -4.17
CA LYS A 101 8.76 -19.44 -4.41
C LYS A 101 8.88 -17.93 -4.30
N ALA A 102 8.39 -17.24 -5.33
CA ALA A 102 8.17 -15.80 -5.27
C ALA A 102 6.94 -15.49 -4.41
N THR A 103 7.04 -14.45 -3.59
CA THR A 103 5.94 -13.96 -2.75
C THR A 103 5.46 -12.59 -3.23
N ARG A 104 4.23 -12.23 -2.86
CA ARG A 104 3.67 -10.89 -3.10
C ARG A 104 2.80 -10.47 -1.94
N LEU A 105 2.79 -9.17 -1.67
CA LEU A 105 1.86 -8.55 -0.74
C LEU A 105 0.57 -8.21 -1.47
N HIS A 106 -0.55 -8.70 -0.97
CA HIS A 106 -1.87 -8.34 -1.45
C HIS A 106 -2.51 -7.32 -0.53
N GLY A 107 -3.07 -6.27 -1.12
CA GLY A 107 -3.71 -5.21 -0.37
C GLY A 107 -5.05 -4.81 -0.97
N ARG A 108 -5.73 -3.94 -0.22
CA ARG A 108 -6.98 -3.33 -0.62
C ARG A 108 -6.83 -1.83 -0.45
N THR A 109 -7.35 -1.07 -1.40
CA THR A 109 -7.44 0.38 -1.30
C THR A 109 -8.78 0.74 -0.68
N HIS A 110 -8.74 1.45 0.45
CA HIS A 110 -9.92 1.95 1.15
C HIS A 110 -10.09 3.44 0.85
N TYR A 111 -11.25 3.81 0.30
CA TYR A 111 -11.57 5.20 -0.02
C TYR A 111 -12.43 5.79 1.09
N LEU A 112 -11.88 6.78 1.78
CA LEU A 112 -12.54 7.56 2.81
C LEU A 112 -12.91 8.93 2.25
N VAL A 113 -14.13 9.39 2.54
CA VAL A 113 -14.57 10.74 2.19
C VAL A 113 -15.08 11.44 3.44
N ALA A 114 -14.91 12.76 3.48
CA ALA A 114 -15.53 13.61 4.47
C ALA A 114 -16.16 14.82 3.77
N PRO A 115 -17.38 15.24 4.18
CA PRO A 115 -17.95 16.51 3.71
C PRO A 115 -17.01 17.67 4.03
N ALA A 116 -16.86 18.61 3.08
CA ALA A 116 -16.09 19.82 3.29
C ALA A 116 -16.88 21.04 2.78
N GLY A 117 -17.18 21.96 3.69
CA GLY A 117 -18.01 23.14 3.40
C GLY A 117 -19.51 22.88 3.48
N SER A 118 -20.30 23.95 3.33
CA SER A 118 -21.75 23.94 3.52
C SER A 118 -22.54 23.28 2.39
N GLY A 119 -22.00 23.25 1.16
CA GLY A 119 -22.66 22.67 -0.02
C GLY A 119 -22.28 21.22 -0.30
N ALA A 120 -21.65 20.52 0.64
CA ALA A 120 -21.20 19.14 0.40
C ALA A 120 -22.37 18.16 0.13
N ALA A 121 -23.56 18.47 0.64
CA ALA A 121 -24.79 17.70 0.36
C ALA A 121 -25.32 17.91 -1.07
N ASP A 122 -24.83 18.90 -1.81
CA ASP A 122 -25.29 19.19 -3.18
C ASP A 122 -24.62 18.28 -4.23
N PHE A 123 -23.62 17.49 -3.84
CA PHE A 123 -22.85 16.55 -4.69
C PHE A 123 -23.29 15.08 -4.54
N LEU A 124 -24.55 14.86 -4.14
CA LEU A 124 -25.16 13.53 -3.99
C LEU A 124 -25.52 12.88 -5.34
#